data_AF-A0A081BIA9-F1
#
_entry.id   AF-A0A081BIA9-F1
#
_cell.length_a   1.000
_cell.length_b   1.000
_cell.length_c   1.000
_cell.angle_alpha   90.00
_cell.angle_beta   90.00
_cell.angle_gamma   90.00
#
_symmetry.space_group_name_H-M   'P 1'
#
loop_
_entity.id
_entity.type
_entity.pdbx_description
1 polymer ?
#
loop_
_entity_poly.entity_id
_entity_poly.type
_entity_poly.pdbx_seq_one_letter_code
_entity_poly.pdbx_strand_id
1 'polypeptide(L)'
;MMNDINWQKEKTLILTQTDPNVDVMFKSWLKYGLHADVIFKNISKPLRAIRRVVATNLPANFLAGWLNDWKNELDKYETIIIHASELTSHLPTYIHQINPQARIIYWYWNPVNSHTLPSLVTDSDVEFWTFDKGDQGKYNMNFNIQYYSGMDNVKKTKLKNDIYFIGHDKGRKQEIDNILEKVKASNLKYRADILSDGSKNYIPYDTVKKRVLESRAILEVNQQGQKGYTLRALEALFLEKKLITTNKSIINEDFYSSNNIFVVDVDDWERLPIIIKSPYYKKVNRFKNEYDVNKWFSNFFRLEFTL
;
A
#
# COMPACT_ATOMS: atom_id res chain seq x y z
N MET A 1 -9.65 26.63 -0.30
CA MET A 1 -9.36 25.23 0.05
C MET A 1 -9.78 24.24 -1.04
N MET A 2 -11.03 24.19 -1.51
CA MET A 2 -11.43 23.20 -2.55
C MET A 2 -10.85 23.47 -3.95
N ASN A 3 -10.58 24.73 -4.29
CA ASN A 3 -9.89 25.10 -5.54
C ASN A 3 -8.40 24.70 -5.55
N ASP A 4 -7.80 24.48 -4.37
CA ASP A 4 -6.37 24.15 -4.25
C ASP A 4 -6.15 22.67 -4.57
N ILE A 5 -6.96 21.76 -4.00
CA ILE A 5 -6.75 20.32 -4.22
C ILE A 5 -7.03 19.89 -5.67
N ASN A 6 -8.01 20.48 -6.35
CA ASN A 6 -8.27 20.14 -7.75
C ASN A 6 -7.11 20.60 -8.64
N TRP A 7 -6.60 21.81 -8.41
CA TRP A 7 -5.41 22.30 -9.09
C TRP A 7 -4.18 21.42 -8.81
N GLN A 8 -3.96 21.01 -7.54
CA GLN A 8 -2.90 20.07 -7.19
C GLN A 8 -3.04 18.75 -7.94
N LYS A 9 -4.26 18.21 -8.06
CA LYS A 9 -4.53 16.98 -8.83
C LYS A 9 -4.19 17.14 -10.31
N GLU A 10 -4.62 18.25 -10.92
CA GLU A 10 -4.33 18.57 -12.33
C GLU A 10 -2.83 18.74 -12.58
N LYS A 11 -2.10 19.27 -11.61
CA LYS A 11 -0.66 19.55 -11.66
C LYS A 11 0.24 18.43 -11.15
N THR A 12 -0.33 17.27 -10.78
CA THR A 12 0.44 16.14 -10.26
C THR A 12 0.33 14.91 -11.14
N LEU A 13 1.48 14.33 -11.52
CA LEU A 13 1.56 13.04 -12.20
C LEU A 13 2.01 11.95 -11.24
N ILE A 14 1.24 10.86 -11.14
CA ILE A 14 1.61 9.66 -10.39
C ILE A 14 2.22 8.63 -11.35
N LEU A 15 3.44 8.19 -11.05
CA LEU A 15 4.19 7.24 -11.84
C LEU A 15 4.31 5.90 -11.10
N THR A 16 3.81 4.83 -11.72
CA THR A 16 3.81 3.47 -11.15
C THR A 16 4.32 2.42 -12.14
N GLN A 17 4.52 1.18 -11.69
CA GLN A 17 4.88 0.05 -12.55
C GLN A 17 3.77 -1.00 -12.67
N THR A 18 2.59 -0.71 -12.11
CA THR A 18 1.47 -1.63 -12.09
C THR A 18 0.76 -1.68 -13.45
N ASP A 19 0.04 -2.77 -13.69
CA ASP A 19 -0.75 -2.91 -14.92
C ASP A 19 -2.08 -2.14 -14.75
N PRO A 20 -2.32 -1.08 -15.56
CA PRO A 20 -3.47 -0.20 -15.41
C PRO A 20 -4.81 -0.93 -15.65
N ASN A 21 -4.79 -2.07 -16.35
CA ASN A 21 -6.00 -2.84 -16.65
C ASN A 21 -6.50 -3.65 -15.45
N VAL A 22 -5.63 -3.96 -14.49
CA VAL A 22 -5.96 -4.84 -13.36
C VAL A 22 -5.71 -4.20 -12.00
N ASP A 23 -4.87 -3.16 -11.93
CA ASP A 23 -4.59 -2.48 -10.68
C ASP A 23 -5.76 -1.58 -10.24
N VAL A 24 -6.37 -1.97 -9.13
CA VAL A 24 -7.48 -1.25 -8.50
C VAL A 24 -7.03 0.13 -8.00
N MET A 25 -5.77 0.29 -7.57
CA MET A 25 -5.25 1.57 -7.11
C MET A 25 -5.08 2.54 -8.28
N PHE A 26 -4.52 2.07 -9.40
CA PHE A 26 -4.42 2.86 -10.62
C PHE A 26 -5.79 3.36 -11.10
N LYS A 27 -6.76 2.45 -11.19
CA LYS A 27 -8.15 2.80 -11.56
C LYS A 27 -8.78 3.76 -10.56
N SER A 28 -8.48 3.61 -9.27
CA SER A 28 -8.94 4.51 -8.23
C SER A 28 -8.37 5.92 -8.44
N TRP A 29 -7.09 6.08 -8.75
CA TRP A 29 -6.52 7.40 -9.00
C TRP A 29 -7.30 8.14 -10.10
N LEU A 30 -7.49 7.48 -11.24
CA LEU A 30 -8.25 8.05 -12.35
C LEU A 30 -9.70 8.38 -11.96
N LYS A 31 -10.38 7.48 -11.23
CA LYS A 31 -11.75 7.70 -10.74
C LYS A 31 -11.86 8.95 -9.87
N TYR A 32 -10.84 9.26 -9.08
CA TYR A 32 -10.82 10.43 -8.19
C TYR A 32 -10.14 11.66 -8.81
N GLY A 33 -9.93 11.66 -10.13
CA GLY A 33 -9.44 12.81 -10.89
C GLY A 33 -7.93 13.05 -10.76
N LEU A 34 -7.16 12.04 -10.37
CA LEU A 34 -5.70 12.10 -10.35
C LEU A 34 -5.14 11.66 -11.71
N HIS A 35 -4.04 12.28 -12.14
CA HIS A 35 -3.31 11.84 -13.33
C HIS A 35 -2.28 10.77 -12.93
N ALA A 36 -2.29 9.65 -13.66
CA ALA A 36 -1.36 8.56 -13.41
C ALA A 36 -0.95 7.87 -14.71
N ASP A 37 0.31 7.41 -14.77
CA ASP A 37 0.84 6.65 -15.90
C ASP A 37 1.79 5.54 -15.43
N VAL A 38 2.03 4.58 -16.31
CA VAL A 38 2.98 3.50 -16.15
C VAL A 38 4.37 3.99 -16.59
N ILE A 39 5.36 3.85 -15.71
CA ILE A 39 6.73 4.34 -15.91
C ILE A 39 7.32 3.78 -17.21
N PHE A 40 7.23 2.46 -17.40
CA PHE A 40 7.92 1.78 -18.48
C PHE A 40 6.98 1.25 -19.56
N LYS A 41 7.47 1.26 -20.81
CA LYS A 41 6.77 0.65 -21.95
C LYS A 41 6.45 -0.82 -21.72
N ASN A 42 5.32 -1.26 -22.25
CA ASN A 42 4.96 -2.68 -22.30
C ASN A 42 5.75 -3.37 -23.42
N ILE A 43 6.75 -4.17 -23.04
CA ILE A 43 7.69 -4.83 -23.95
C ILE A 43 7.85 -6.32 -23.62
N SER A 44 8.44 -7.07 -24.56
CA SER A 44 8.68 -8.50 -24.42
C SER A 44 9.56 -8.84 -23.20
N LYS A 45 9.46 -10.08 -22.70
CA LYS A 45 10.22 -10.52 -21.51
C LYS A 45 11.74 -10.35 -21.64
N PRO A 46 12.38 -10.68 -22.79
CA PRO A 46 13.82 -10.44 -22.96
C PRO A 46 14.17 -8.96 -22.84
N LEU A 47 13.40 -8.07 -23.47
CA LEU A 47 13.61 -6.63 -23.38
C LEU A 47 13.40 -6.09 -21.96
N ARG A 48 12.49 -6.68 -21.17
CA ARG A 48 12.33 -6.33 -19.75
C ARG A 48 13.57 -6.67 -18.91
N ALA A 49 14.29 -7.74 -19.25
CA ALA A 49 15.55 -8.08 -18.57
C ALA A 49 16.63 -7.05 -18.89
N ILE A 50 16.75 -6.63 -20.15
CA ILE A 50 17.68 -5.55 -20.55
C ILE A 50 17.29 -4.24 -19.85
N ARG A 51 16.00 -3.88 -19.86
CA ARG A 51 15.48 -2.69 -19.16
C ARG A 51 15.86 -2.67 -17.69
N ARG A 52 15.79 -3.82 -17.00
CA ARG A 52 16.18 -3.92 -15.59
C ARG A 52 17.63 -3.51 -15.42
N VAL A 53 18.55 -4.09 -16.19
CA VAL A 53 19.99 -3.73 -16.14
C VAL A 53 20.19 -2.24 -16.43
N VAL A 54 19.51 -1.70 -17.45
CA VAL A 54 19.60 -0.26 -17.77
C VAL A 54 19.12 0.58 -16.58
N ALA A 55 17.97 0.25 -16.00
CA ALA A 55 17.35 1.03 -14.95
C ALA A 55 18.09 0.96 -13.60
N THR A 56 18.85 -0.11 -13.35
CA THR A 56 19.57 -0.31 -12.09
C THR A 56 21.06 0.03 -12.16
N ASN A 57 21.69 -0.04 -13.34
CA ASN A 57 23.14 0.05 -13.46
C ASN A 57 23.64 1.18 -14.37
N LEU A 58 22.78 1.74 -15.24
CA LEU A 58 23.18 2.79 -16.16
C LEU A 58 22.66 4.16 -15.72
N PRO A 59 23.36 5.26 -16.08
CA PRO A 59 22.90 6.60 -15.77
C PRO A 59 21.54 6.95 -16.40
N ALA A 60 20.88 7.96 -15.83
CA ALA A 60 19.49 8.34 -16.14
C ALA A 60 19.21 8.63 -17.63
N ASN A 61 20.19 9.13 -18.39
CA ASN A 61 20.05 9.42 -19.82
C ASN A 61 19.74 8.17 -20.67
N PHE A 62 20.10 6.97 -20.20
CA PHE A 62 19.78 5.72 -20.88
C PHE A 62 18.33 5.25 -20.67
N LEU A 63 17.58 5.86 -19.74
CA LEU A 63 16.19 5.48 -19.46
C LEU A 63 15.23 5.87 -20.58
N ALA A 64 15.49 6.97 -21.31
CA ALA A 64 14.54 7.60 -22.23
C ALA A 64 13.86 6.61 -23.21
N GLY A 65 14.60 5.63 -23.75
CA GLY A 65 14.07 4.64 -24.68
C GLY A 65 13.05 3.65 -24.07
N TRP A 66 13.11 3.47 -22.75
CA TRP A 66 12.33 2.49 -21.99
C TRP A 66 11.08 3.06 -21.32
N LEU A 67 11.01 4.37 -21.18
CA LEU A 67 9.91 5.09 -20.53
C LEU A 67 8.73 5.28 -21.48
N ASN A 68 7.52 5.21 -20.93
CA ASN A 68 6.27 5.45 -21.65
C ASN A 68 6.11 6.93 -22.05
N ASP A 69 5.01 7.28 -22.72
CA ASP A 69 4.86 8.57 -23.38
C ASP A 69 4.65 9.77 -22.42
N TRP A 70 4.33 9.53 -21.14
CA TRP A 70 4.22 10.58 -20.12
C TRP A 70 5.43 11.53 -20.06
N LYS A 71 6.63 11.04 -20.41
CA LYS A 71 7.85 11.85 -20.41
C LYS A 71 7.80 13.06 -21.35
N ASN A 72 6.95 13.00 -22.37
CA ASN A 72 6.76 14.06 -23.36
C ASN A 72 5.77 15.13 -22.86
N GLU A 73 5.17 14.93 -21.69
CA GLU A 73 4.17 15.83 -21.10
C GLU A 73 4.58 16.34 -19.71
N LEU A 74 5.86 16.20 -19.36
CA LEU A 74 6.40 16.59 -18.05
C LEU A 74 6.26 18.09 -17.75
N ASP A 75 6.13 18.92 -18.78
CA ASP A 75 5.91 20.37 -18.70
C ASP A 75 4.51 20.73 -18.17
N LYS A 76 3.55 19.81 -18.24
CA LYS A 76 2.19 20.02 -17.73
C LYS A 76 2.11 19.93 -16.20
N TYR A 77 3.09 19.29 -15.57
CA TYR A 77 3.07 18.91 -14.17
C TYR A 77 4.09 19.69 -13.34
N GLU A 78 3.69 20.07 -12.13
CA GLU A 78 4.54 20.75 -11.15
C GLU A 78 5.05 19.77 -10.09
N THR A 79 4.31 18.69 -9.84
CA THR A 79 4.70 17.63 -8.89
C THR A 79 4.67 16.27 -9.56
N ILE A 80 5.69 15.44 -9.34
CA ILE A 80 5.75 14.06 -9.80
C ILE A 80 5.85 13.13 -8.59
N ILE A 81 4.86 12.26 -8.42
CA ILE A 81 4.87 11.22 -7.39
C ILE A 81 5.36 9.91 -8.02
N ILE A 82 6.53 9.42 -7.60
CA ILE A 82 7.15 8.21 -8.13
C ILE A 82 7.01 7.08 -7.11
N HIS A 83 6.39 5.96 -7.49
CA HIS A 83 6.35 4.77 -6.65
C HIS A 83 7.75 4.14 -6.54
N ALA A 84 8.27 4.09 -5.32
CA ALA A 84 9.58 3.57 -5.02
C ALA A 84 9.72 2.08 -5.39
N SER A 85 10.81 1.77 -6.08
CA SER A 85 11.20 0.42 -6.47
C SER A 85 12.68 0.37 -6.83
N GLU A 86 13.19 -0.85 -7.02
CA GLU A 86 14.53 -1.11 -7.55
C GLU A 86 14.76 -0.43 -8.93
N LEU A 87 13.72 -0.35 -9.78
CA LEU A 87 13.88 0.14 -11.15
C LEU A 87 13.74 1.66 -11.28
N THR A 88 13.40 2.37 -10.21
CA THR A 88 13.01 3.78 -10.29
C THR A 88 14.03 4.72 -9.68
N SER A 89 15.17 4.22 -9.19
CA SER A 89 16.16 5.02 -8.46
C SER A 89 16.79 6.14 -9.30
N HIS A 90 16.94 5.94 -10.61
CA HIS A 90 17.47 6.92 -11.56
C HIS A 90 16.38 7.82 -12.19
N LEU A 91 15.11 7.54 -11.91
CA LEU A 91 14.00 8.28 -12.52
C LEU A 91 13.93 9.75 -12.07
N PRO A 92 14.20 10.11 -10.79
CA PRO A 92 14.26 11.51 -10.37
C PRO A 92 15.26 12.33 -11.19
N THR A 93 16.50 11.84 -11.33
CA THR A 93 17.53 12.50 -12.14
C THR A 93 17.11 12.67 -13.60
N TYR A 94 16.44 11.67 -14.19
CA TYR A 94 15.92 11.79 -15.55
C TYR A 94 14.87 12.90 -15.68
N ILE A 95 13.96 13.00 -14.70
CA ILE A 95 12.90 14.02 -14.69
C ILE A 95 13.51 15.42 -14.53
N HIS A 96 14.43 15.63 -13.59
CA HIS A 96 15.07 16.94 -13.40
C HIS A 96 15.94 17.39 -14.57
N GLN A 97 16.46 16.47 -15.38
CA GLN A 97 17.13 16.83 -16.64
C GLN A 97 16.18 17.48 -17.67
N ILE A 98 14.88 17.22 -17.56
CA ILE A 98 13.84 17.72 -18.49
C ILE A 98 13.05 18.87 -17.87
N ASN A 99 12.65 18.73 -16.61
CA ASN A 99 11.94 19.72 -15.83
C ASN A 99 12.67 19.95 -14.49
N PRO A 100 13.69 20.84 -14.45
CA PRO A 100 14.50 21.09 -13.26
C PRO A 100 13.76 21.73 -12.09
N GLN A 101 12.49 22.12 -12.26
CA GLN A 101 11.66 22.73 -11.22
C GLN A 101 10.56 21.79 -10.72
N ALA A 102 10.47 20.57 -11.27
CA ALA A 102 9.48 19.60 -10.83
C ALA A 102 9.73 19.20 -9.38
N ARG A 103 8.73 19.31 -8.51
CA ARG A 103 8.80 18.74 -7.16
C ARG A 103 8.71 17.21 -7.27
N ILE A 104 9.70 16.48 -6.78
CA ILE A 104 9.69 15.01 -6.80
C ILE A 104 9.38 14.43 -5.43
N ILE A 105 8.29 13.67 -5.37
CA ILE A 105 7.87 12.89 -4.22
C ILE A 105 8.14 11.42 -4.52
N TYR A 106 9.09 10.82 -3.82
CA TYR A 106 9.42 9.42 -3.95
C TYR A 106 8.69 8.60 -2.88
N TRP A 107 7.59 7.96 -3.29
CA TRP A 107 6.61 7.34 -2.41
C TRP A 107 6.85 5.84 -2.20
N TYR A 108 7.12 5.47 -0.95
CA TYR A 108 7.29 4.09 -0.51
C TYR A 108 5.94 3.47 -0.15
N TRP A 109 5.35 2.77 -1.11
CA TRP A 109 4.16 1.94 -0.88
C TRP A 109 4.45 0.68 -0.04
N ASN A 110 5.70 0.23 -0.03
CA ASN A 110 6.17 -0.92 0.72
C ASN A 110 7.33 -0.48 1.63
N PRO A 111 7.57 -1.18 2.75
CA PRO A 111 8.73 -0.90 3.58
C PRO A 111 10.03 -0.98 2.78
N VAL A 112 11.01 -0.16 3.19
CA VAL A 112 12.34 -0.12 2.57
C VAL A 112 13.02 -1.48 2.69
N ASN A 113 13.67 -1.93 1.62
CA ASN A 113 14.52 -3.11 1.61
C ASN A 113 15.87 -2.81 0.95
N SER A 114 16.74 -3.81 0.86
CA SER A 114 18.09 -3.68 0.31
C SER A 114 18.15 -3.13 -1.13
N HIS A 115 17.09 -3.33 -1.92
CA HIS A 115 17.01 -2.88 -3.31
C HIS A 115 16.30 -1.53 -3.48
N THR A 116 15.77 -0.96 -2.40
CA THR A 116 15.01 0.30 -2.44
C THR A 116 15.51 1.32 -1.42
N LEU A 117 16.74 1.18 -0.94
CA LEU A 117 17.36 2.14 -0.02
C LEU A 117 17.30 3.56 -0.62
N PRO A 118 16.88 4.59 0.15
CA PRO A 118 16.84 5.96 -0.34
C PRO A 118 18.17 6.46 -0.90
N SER A 119 19.29 5.98 -0.34
CA SER A 119 20.65 6.27 -0.80
C SER A 119 20.98 5.79 -2.21
N LEU A 120 20.12 4.96 -2.83
CA LEU A 120 20.27 4.55 -4.23
C LEU A 120 19.74 5.62 -5.20
N VAL A 121 18.94 6.56 -4.72
CA VAL A 121 18.51 7.73 -5.49
C VAL A 121 19.60 8.78 -5.37
N THR A 122 20.27 9.09 -6.48
CA THR A 122 21.40 10.03 -6.50
C THR A 122 20.99 11.48 -6.67
N ASP A 123 19.73 11.72 -7.05
CA ASP A 123 19.18 13.07 -7.12
C ASP A 123 19.00 13.65 -5.72
N SER A 124 19.53 14.85 -5.50
CA SER A 124 19.52 15.50 -4.19
C SER A 124 18.22 16.23 -3.87
N ASP A 125 17.39 16.54 -4.86
CA ASP A 125 16.16 17.32 -4.68
C ASP A 125 14.92 16.42 -4.69
N VAL A 126 14.91 15.43 -3.79
CA VAL A 126 13.85 14.41 -3.72
C VAL A 126 13.30 14.32 -2.32
N GLU A 127 11.98 14.42 -2.20
CA GLU A 127 11.28 14.15 -0.96
C GLU A 127 10.95 12.67 -0.85
N PHE A 128 11.48 11.99 0.16
CA PHE A 128 11.16 10.60 0.43
C PHE A 128 9.99 10.50 1.40
N TRP A 129 8.93 9.78 1.00
CA TRP A 129 7.72 9.63 1.80
C TRP A 129 7.40 8.15 2.05
N THR A 130 6.97 7.80 3.26
CA THR A 130 6.64 6.42 3.65
C THR A 130 5.38 6.35 4.50
N PHE A 131 4.70 5.19 4.49
CA PHE A 131 3.63 4.87 5.43
C PHE A 131 4.12 4.16 6.70
N ASP A 132 5.36 3.69 6.70
CA ASP A 132 5.90 2.93 7.82
C ASP A 132 6.63 3.87 8.79
N LYS A 133 6.10 4.01 10.01
CA LYS A 133 6.70 4.83 11.07
C LYS A 133 8.12 4.36 11.48
N GLY A 134 8.46 3.10 11.22
CA GLY A 134 9.81 2.57 11.39
C GLY A 134 10.77 3.12 10.35
N ASP A 135 10.37 3.11 9.07
CA ASP A 135 11.15 3.71 7.98
C ASP A 135 11.26 5.23 8.11
N GLN A 136 10.21 5.90 8.58
CA GLN A 136 10.20 7.35 8.83
C GLN A 136 11.40 7.77 9.69
N GLY A 137 11.55 7.16 10.87
CA GLY A 137 12.65 7.47 11.77
C GLY A 137 14.01 6.93 11.30
N LYS A 138 14.03 5.74 10.68
CA LYS A 138 15.27 5.07 10.26
C LYS A 138 15.95 5.76 9.08
N TYR A 139 15.17 6.26 8.13
CA TYR A 139 15.67 6.84 6.88
C TYR A 139 15.37 8.34 6.76
N ASN A 140 14.89 8.98 7.83
CA ASN A 140 14.52 10.40 7.87
C ASN A 140 13.57 10.80 6.74
N MET A 141 12.48 10.03 6.60
CA MET A 141 11.47 10.22 5.55
C MET A 141 10.27 10.98 6.10
N ASN A 142 9.53 11.64 5.22
CA ASN A 142 8.23 12.21 5.54
C ASN A 142 7.19 11.08 5.72
N PHE A 143 6.23 11.28 6.61
CA PHE A 143 5.16 10.30 6.83
C PHE A 143 3.91 10.66 6.03
N ASN A 144 3.31 9.66 5.38
CA ASN A 144 1.94 9.76 4.90
C ASN A 144 1.17 8.48 5.31
N ILE A 145 -0.15 8.54 5.31
CA ILE A 145 -0.98 7.37 5.58
C ILE A 145 -0.89 6.34 4.45
N GLN A 146 -1.20 5.09 4.77
CA GLN A 146 -1.69 4.17 3.74
C GLN A 146 -3.17 4.44 3.50
N TYR A 147 -3.69 4.12 2.31
CA TYR A 147 -5.11 4.34 2.01
C TYR A 147 -5.78 3.14 1.36
N TYR A 148 -7.11 3.14 1.38
CA TYR A 148 -7.95 2.16 0.69
C TYR A 148 -9.08 2.83 -0.08
N SER A 149 -9.38 2.32 -1.28
CA SER A 149 -10.40 2.88 -2.16
C SER A 149 -11.38 1.84 -2.72
N GLY A 150 -11.30 0.59 -2.28
CA GLY A 150 -12.06 -0.54 -2.83
C GLY A 150 -13.50 -0.69 -2.33
N MET A 151 -14.23 0.39 -2.03
CA MET A 151 -15.60 0.32 -1.48
C MET A 151 -16.71 0.04 -2.49
N ASP A 152 -16.44 0.10 -3.79
CA ASP A 152 -17.50 -0.05 -4.77
C ASP A 152 -18.13 -1.45 -4.73
N ASN A 153 -19.47 -1.47 -4.79
CA ASN A 153 -20.30 -2.66 -4.98
C ASN A 153 -20.15 -3.76 -3.91
N VAL A 154 -20.00 -3.40 -2.64
CA VAL A 154 -20.01 -4.38 -1.54
C VAL A 154 -21.41 -4.98 -1.37
N LYS A 155 -21.63 -6.16 -1.94
CA LYS A 155 -22.86 -6.94 -1.75
C LYS A 155 -22.78 -7.77 -0.47
N LYS A 156 -23.89 -7.86 0.26
CA LYS A 156 -24.03 -8.82 1.37
C LYS A 156 -23.75 -10.22 0.83
N THR A 157 -22.78 -10.90 1.44
CA THR A 157 -22.32 -12.21 1.02
C THR A 157 -22.50 -13.19 2.17
N LYS A 158 -22.90 -14.44 1.85
CA LYS A 158 -23.02 -15.50 2.85
C LYS A 158 -21.63 -15.81 3.43
N LEU A 159 -21.52 -15.76 4.75
CA LEU A 159 -20.29 -16.12 5.45
C LEU A 159 -19.98 -17.61 5.27
N LYS A 160 -18.72 -17.91 4.94
CA LYS A 160 -18.20 -19.27 4.79
C LYS A 160 -17.12 -19.60 5.81
N ASN A 161 -16.41 -18.59 6.30
CA ASN A 161 -15.35 -18.71 7.30
C ASN A 161 -15.50 -17.62 8.36
N ASP A 162 -14.92 -17.83 9.53
CA ASP A 162 -14.76 -16.79 10.53
C ASP A 162 -13.58 -15.90 10.16
N ILE A 163 -12.44 -16.50 9.77
CA ILE A 163 -11.19 -15.77 9.53
C ILE A 163 -10.65 -16.06 8.13
N TYR A 164 -10.10 -15.03 7.50
CA TYR A 164 -9.37 -15.16 6.24
C TYR A 164 -7.96 -14.57 6.33
N PHE A 165 -6.97 -15.36 5.93
CA PHE A 165 -5.58 -14.94 5.74
C PHE A 165 -5.16 -15.09 4.28
N ILE A 166 -4.36 -14.15 3.80
CA ILE A 166 -3.62 -14.27 2.54
C ILE A 166 -2.35 -13.43 2.60
N GLY A 167 -1.23 -14.04 2.25
CA GLY A 167 0.07 -13.36 2.23
C GLY A 167 1.19 -14.27 1.75
N HIS A 168 2.31 -13.66 1.41
CA HIS A 168 3.53 -14.38 1.06
C HIS A 168 4.26 -14.89 2.31
N ASP A 169 4.81 -16.09 2.19
CA ASP A 169 5.77 -16.66 3.12
C ASP A 169 7.13 -15.98 2.96
N LYS A 170 7.25 -14.79 3.52
CA LYS A 170 8.50 -14.02 3.61
C LYS A 170 9.23 -14.30 4.91
N GLY A 171 9.45 -15.58 5.22
CA GLY A 171 10.03 -16.02 6.50
C GLY A 171 9.07 -15.94 7.68
N ARG A 172 7.75 -15.94 7.44
CA ARG A 172 6.72 -15.75 8.48
C ARG A 172 5.81 -16.95 8.68
N LYS A 173 6.03 -18.04 7.92
CA LYS A 173 5.20 -19.23 7.99
C LYS A 173 5.03 -19.76 9.42
N GLN A 174 6.09 -19.81 10.22
CA GLN A 174 6.01 -20.32 11.59
C GLN A 174 5.07 -19.48 12.47
N GLU A 175 5.16 -18.15 12.39
CA GLU A 175 4.28 -17.24 13.13
C GLU A 175 2.83 -17.38 12.66
N ILE A 176 2.61 -17.45 11.35
CA ILE A 176 1.29 -17.65 10.74
C ILE A 176 0.68 -18.97 11.23
N ASP A 177 1.44 -20.07 11.16
CA ASP A 177 0.98 -21.40 11.58
C ASP A 177 0.62 -21.42 13.08
N ASN A 178 1.45 -20.81 13.93
CA ASN A 178 1.18 -20.69 15.36
C ASN A 178 -0.12 -19.94 15.66
N ILE A 179 -0.38 -18.83 14.95
CA ILE A 179 -1.63 -18.07 15.08
C ILE A 179 -2.82 -18.91 14.62
N LEU A 180 -2.69 -19.61 13.49
CA LEU A 180 -3.76 -20.43 12.93
C LEU A 180 -4.11 -21.63 13.83
N GLU A 181 -3.13 -22.24 14.51
CA GLU A 181 -3.40 -23.29 15.50
C GLU A 181 -4.17 -22.73 16.71
N LYS A 182 -3.86 -21.53 17.19
CA LYS A 182 -4.64 -20.87 18.26
C LYS A 182 -6.06 -20.50 17.81
N VAL A 183 -6.21 -20.04 16.56
CA VAL A 183 -7.52 -19.80 15.94
C VAL A 183 -8.35 -21.09 15.90
N LYS A 184 -7.73 -22.21 15.50
CA LYS A 184 -8.37 -23.53 15.45
C LYS A 184 -8.75 -24.03 16.84
N ALA A 185 -7.88 -23.88 17.84
CA ALA A 185 -8.16 -24.21 19.24
C ALA A 185 -9.33 -23.39 19.81
N SER A 186 -9.56 -22.19 19.28
CA SER A 186 -10.69 -21.32 19.62
C SER A 186 -12.01 -21.73 18.93
N ASN A 187 -12.04 -22.87 18.22
CA ASN A 187 -13.17 -23.39 17.46
C ASN A 187 -13.72 -22.39 16.42
N LEU A 188 -12.81 -21.67 15.75
CA LEU A 188 -13.12 -20.75 14.66
C LEU A 188 -12.67 -21.35 13.33
N LYS A 189 -13.52 -21.24 12.32
CA LYS A 189 -13.21 -21.72 10.97
C LYS A 189 -12.38 -20.68 10.24
N TYR A 190 -11.26 -21.08 9.65
CA TYR A 190 -10.44 -20.18 8.85
C TYR A 190 -10.19 -20.69 7.43
N ARG A 191 -9.84 -19.74 6.55
CA ARG A 191 -9.18 -19.99 5.27
C ARG A 191 -7.84 -19.26 5.27
N ALA A 192 -6.76 -19.93 4.90
CA ALA A 192 -5.45 -19.31 4.73
C ALA A 192 -4.89 -19.61 3.33
N ASP A 193 -4.61 -18.57 2.56
CA ASP A 193 -3.91 -18.67 1.28
C ASP A 193 -2.46 -18.18 1.48
N ILE A 194 -1.57 -19.07 1.90
CA ILE A 194 -0.14 -18.78 2.08
C ILE A 194 0.58 -19.01 0.74
N LEU A 195 1.12 -17.95 0.17
CA LEU A 195 1.80 -17.98 -1.12
C LEU A 195 3.30 -18.18 -0.91
N SER A 196 3.89 -19.20 -1.53
CA SER A 196 5.34 -19.38 -1.54
C SER A 196 6.00 -18.45 -2.56
N ASP A 197 7.19 -17.97 -2.22
CA ASP A 197 8.01 -17.18 -3.14
C ASP A 197 8.35 -17.99 -4.40
N GLY A 198 8.16 -17.37 -5.57
CA GLY A 198 8.38 -18.02 -6.87
C GLY A 198 7.24 -18.93 -7.37
N SER A 199 6.19 -19.17 -6.58
CA SER A 199 5.01 -19.91 -7.06
C SER A 199 4.19 -19.07 -8.06
N LYS A 200 3.68 -19.73 -9.11
CA LYS A 200 2.72 -19.12 -10.06
C LYS A 200 1.33 -18.88 -9.45
N ASN A 201 1.16 -19.04 -8.14
CA ASN A 201 -0.13 -18.99 -7.46
C ASN A 201 -0.56 -17.54 -7.23
N TYR A 202 -0.80 -16.81 -8.32
CA TYR A 202 -1.43 -15.51 -8.28
C TYR A 202 -2.93 -15.67 -7.98
N ILE A 203 -3.42 -14.97 -6.97
CA ILE A 203 -4.85 -14.87 -6.68
C ILE A 203 -5.30 -13.46 -7.09
N PRO A 204 -6.19 -13.32 -8.09
CA PRO A 204 -6.70 -12.02 -8.49
C PRO A 204 -7.33 -11.26 -7.33
N TYR A 205 -7.14 -9.95 -7.29
CA TYR A 205 -7.64 -9.11 -6.19
C TYR A 205 -9.15 -9.26 -5.96
N ASP A 206 -9.97 -9.39 -7.01
CA ASP A 206 -11.42 -9.62 -6.86
C ASP A 206 -11.74 -10.93 -6.14
N THR A 207 -10.92 -11.96 -6.35
CA THR A 207 -11.05 -13.23 -5.62
C THR A 207 -10.68 -13.05 -4.14
N VAL A 208 -9.65 -12.27 -3.85
CA VAL A 208 -9.27 -11.89 -2.48
C VAL A 208 -10.40 -11.12 -1.79
N LYS A 209 -10.91 -10.06 -2.44
CA LYS A 209 -12.03 -9.25 -1.96
C LYS A 209 -13.27 -10.11 -1.70
N LYS A 210 -13.60 -11.04 -2.60
CA LYS A 210 -14.68 -12.01 -2.38
C LYS A 210 -14.46 -12.87 -1.13
N ARG A 211 -13.25 -13.40 -0.92
CA ARG A 211 -12.92 -14.23 0.26
C ARG A 211 -12.97 -13.44 1.57
N VAL A 212 -12.55 -12.17 1.54
CA VAL A 212 -12.73 -11.23 2.65
C VAL A 212 -14.23 -11.02 2.93
N LEU A 213 -15.04 -10.79 1.91
CA LEU A 213 -16.49 -10.59 2.07
C LEU A 213 -17.20 -11.84 2.61
N GLU A 214 -16.74 -13.03 2.23
CA GLU A 214 -17.19 -14.34 2.73
C GLU A 214 -16.68 -14.68 4.15
N SER A 215 -15.91 -13.80 4.79
CA SER A 215 -15.32 -14.02 6.11
C SER A 215 -15.73 -12.93 7.12
N ARG A 216 -15.70 -13.24 8.43
CA ARG A 216 -16.01 -12.25 9.49
C ARG A 216 -14.83 -11.34 9.78
N ALA A 217 -13.64 -11.89 9.68
CA ALA A 217 -12.39 -11.25 10.06
C ALA A 217 -11.28 -11.47 9.03
N ILE A 218 -10.33 -10.54 9.02
CA ILE A 218 -9.08 -10.62 8.27
C ILE A 218 -7.96 -10.87 9.28
N LEU A 219 -7.07 -11.82 9.00
CA LEU A 219 -5.81 -11.97 9.70
C LEU A 219 -4.72 -11.20 8.97
N GLU A 220 -4.07 -10.29 9.69
CA GLU A 220 -2.89 -9.55 9.29
C GLU A 220 -1.69 -10.05 10.11
N VAL A 221 -0.63 -10.41 9.41
CA VAL A 221 0.68 -10.65 10.02
C VAL A 221 1.63 -9.67 9.34
N ASN A 222 2.37 -8.87 10.11
CA ASN A 222 3.31 -7.89 9.58
C ASN A 222 4.62 -8.55 9.13
N GLN A 223 5.42 -7.86 8.30
CA GLN A 223 6.81 -8.28 8.09
C GLN A 223 7.66 -7.93 9.31
N GLN A 224 8.72 -8.71 9.58
CA GLN A 224 9.62 -8.41 10.68
C GLN A 224 10.17 -6.98 10.54
N GLY A 225 10.05 -6.18 11.61
CA GLY A 225 10.49 -4.79 11.63
C GLY A 225 9.47 -3.77 11.10
N GLN A 226 8.42 -4.19 10.40
CA GLN A 226 7.37 -3.30 9.91
C GLN A 226 6.50 -2.78 11.06
N LYS A 227 6.42 -1.46 11.22
CA LYS A 227 5.59 -0.81 12.25
C LYS A 227 4.25 -0.31 11.68
N GLY A 228 4.19 0.09 10.42
CA GLY A 228 2.96 0.52 9.77
C GLY A 228 1.95 -0.61 9.63
N TYR A 229 0.65 -0.31 9.74
CA TYR A 229 -0.40 -1.27 9.37
C TYR A 229 -0.38 -1.51 7.86
N THR A 230 -0.81 -2.70 7.43
CA THR A 230 -0.91 -3.03 6.01
C THR A 230 -2.29 -2.63 5.47
N LEU A 231 -2.47 -2.80 4.15
CA LEU A 231 -3.77 -2.67 3.50
C LEU A 231 -4.83 -3.59 4.11
N ARG A 232 -4.47 -4.68 4.80
CA ARG A 232 -5.43 -5.57 5.47
C ARG A 232 -6.18 -4.87 6.60
N ALA A 233 -5.50 -4.02 7.36
CA ALA A 233 -6.15 -3.24 8.42
C ALA A 233 -7.18 -2.26 7.84
N LEU A 234 -6.84 -1.60 6.73
CA LEU A 234 -7.77 -0.71 6.04
C LEU A 234 -8.90 -1.47 5.34
N GLU A 235 -8.63 -2.62 4.72
CA GLU A 235 -9.68 -3.50 4.19
C GLU A 235 -10.67 -3.89 5.29
N ALA A 236 -10.19 -4.17 6.50
CA ALA A 236 -11.04 -4.49 7.64
C ALA A 236 -11.93 -3.30 8.05
N LEU A 237 -11.36 -2.10 8.13
CA LEU A 237 -12.13 -0.87 8.40
C LEU A 237 -13.18 -0.62 7.32
N PHE A 238 -12.78 -0.60 6.06
CA PHE A 238 -13.64 -0.19 4.95
C PHE A 238 -14.75 -1.21 4.65
N LEU A 239 -14.46 -2.51 4.77
CA LEU A 239 -15.40 -3.61 4.52
C LEU A 239 -16.14 -4.08 5.78
N GLU A 240 -16.02 -3.35 6.89
CA GLU A 240 -16.65 -3.65 8.19
C GLU A 240 -16.35 -5.08 8.68
N LYS A 241 -15.09 -5.50 8.55
CA LYS A 241 -14.58 -6.78 9.03
C LYS A 241 -13.83 -6.61 10.34
N LYS A 242 -13.84 -7.65 11.17
CA LYS A 242 -12.94 -7.72 12.32
C LYS A 242 -11.49 -7.88 11.83
N LEU A 243 -10.53 -7.48 12.64
CA LEU A 243 -9.11 -7.64 12.34
C LEU A 243 -8.44 -8.44 13.46
N ILE A 244 -7.63 -9.41 13.07
CA ILE A 244 -6.64 -10.06 13.95
C ILE A 244 -5.29 -9.60 13.43
N THR A 245 -4.44 -9.01 14.27
CA THR A 245 -3.17 -8.44 13.79
C THR A 245 -2.00 -8.69 14.73
N THR A 246 -0.80 -8.89 14.16
CA THR A 246 0.46 -8.87 14.90
C THR A 246 1.05 -7.47 15.04
N ASN A 247 0.46 -6.46 14.39
CA ASN A 247 0.88 -5.07 14.52
C ASN A 247 0.37 -4.45 15.83
N LYS A 248 1.22 -4.47 16.85
CA LYS A 248 0.92 -3.88 18.16
C LYS A 248 0.74 -2.36 18.13
N SER A 249 1.30 -1.67 17.13
CA SER A 249 1.18 -0.21 17.05
C SER A 249 -0.22 0.28 16.68
N ILE A 250 -1.08 -0.62 16.15
CA ILE A 250 -2.44 -0.31 15.73
C ILE A 250 -3.29 0.29 16.86
N ILE A 251 -2.94 0.02 18.11
CA ILE A 251 -3.61 0.58 19.29
C ILE A 251 -3.55 2.12 19.35
N ASN A 252 -2.61 2.73 18.63
CA ASN A 252 -2.42 4.17 18.56
C ASN A 252 -3.13 4.81 17.36
N GLU A 253 -3.79 4.01 16.52
CA GLU A 253 -4.51 4.52 15.35
C GLU A 253 -5.94 4.91 15.75
N ASP A 254 -6.48 5.96 15.13
CA ASP A 254 -7.76 6.56 15.54
C ASP A 254 -8.96 5.60 15.37
N PHE A 255 -8.89 4.70 14.40
CA PHE A 255 -9.89 3.68 14.09
C PHE A 255 -9.76 2.43 14.97
N TYR A 256 -8.80 2.40 15.90
CA TYR A 256 -8.67 1.31 16.84
C TYR A 256 -9.92 1.14 17.70
N SER A 257 -10.35 -0.10 17.84
CA SER A 257 -11.36 -0.49 18.82
C SER A 257 -11.14 -1.93 19.21
N SER A 258 -11.04 -2.19 20.51
CA SER A 258 -10.97 -3.55 21.08
C SER A 258 -12.21 -4.40 20.80
N ASN A 259 -13.30 -3.80 20.32
CA ASN A 259 -14.48 -4.52 19.84
C ASN A 259 -14.32 -5.04 18.41
N ASN A 260 -13.42 -4.46 17.61
CA ASN A 260 -13.22 -4.82 16.20
C ASN A 260 -11.86 -5.46 15.92
N ILE A 261 -10.86 -5.17 16.74
CA ILE A 261 -9.47 -5.54 16.52
C ILE A 261 -8.99 -6.40 17.69
N PHE A 262 -8.43 -7.56 17.35
CA PHE A 262 -7.70 -8.45 18.26
C PHE A 262 -6.20 -8.33 17.94
N VAL A 263 -5.41 -8.01 18.95
CA VAL A 263 -3.96 -7.81 18.82
C VAL A 263 -3.22 -9.02 19.41
N VAL A 264 -2.50 -9.74 18.56
CA VAL A 264 -1.72 -10.92 18.95
C VAL A 264 -0.64 -10.54 19.97
N ASP A 265 -0.49 -11.39 20.99
CA ASP A 265 0.41 -11.21 22.14
C ASP A 265 0.14 -9.94 22.98
N VAL A 266 -1.08 -9.39 22.88
CA VAL A 266 -1.58 -8.29 23.72
C VAL A 266 -2.94 -8.67 24.30
N ASP A 267 -3.87 -9.14 23.45
CA ASP A 267 -5.17 -9.62 23.88
C ASP A 267 -5.12 -11.09 24.33
N ASP A 268 -5.98 -11.42 25.29
CA ASP A 268 -6.22 -12.78 25.73
C ASP A 268 -6.95 -13.58 24.64
N TRP A 269 -6.43 -14.77 24.30
CA TRP A 269 -7.02 -15.67 23.31
C TRP A 269 -8.44 -16.12 23.66
N GLU A 270 -8.84 -16.12 24.93
CA GLU A 270 -10.23 -16.39 25.33
C GLU A 270 -11.21 -15.34 24.77
N ARG A 271 -10.75 -14.11 24.49
CA ARG A 271 -11.57 -13.05 23.90
C ARG A 271 -11.77 -13.21 22.40
N LEU A 272 -10.95 -14.01 21.71
CA LEU A 272 -10.96 -14.09 20.26
C LEU A 272 -12.34 -14.54 19.71
N PRO A 273 -12.96 -15.65 20.17
CA PRO A 273 -14.30 -16.03 19.72
C PRO A 273 -15.37 -14.96 19.97
N ILE A 274 -15.26 -14.23 21.09
CA ILE A 274 -16.22 -13.20 21.49
C ILE A 274 -16.16 -12.04 20.50
N ILE A 275 -14.95 -11.52 20.23
CA ILE A 275 -14.73 -10.40 19.30
C ILE A 275 -15.21 -10.79 17.89
N ILE A 276 -14.81 -11.97 17.40
CA ILE A 276 -15.08 -12.41 16.03
C ILE A 276 -16.58 -12.65 15.77
N LYS A 277 -17.32 -13.11 16.79
CA LYS A 277 -18.76 -13.38 16.68
C LYS A 277 -19.63 -12.15 16.99
N SER A 278 -19.09 -11.16 17.71
CA SER A 278 -19.80 -9.92 18.03
C SER A 278 -20.11 -9.06 16.80
N PRO A 279 -21.17 -8.21 16.84
CA PRO A 279 -21.42 -7.22 15.79
C PRO A 279 -20.23 -6.28 15.57
N TYR A 280 -20.03 -5.83 14.34
CA TYR A 280 -19.02 -4.81 14.03
C TYR A 280 -19.37 -3.48 14.72
N TYR A 281 -18.40 -2.90 15.44
CA TYR A 281 -18.57 -1.62 16.14
C TYR A 281 -18.44 -0.46 15.14
N LYS A 282 -19.58 0.00 14.62
CA LYS A 282 -19.64 0.95 13.49
C LYS A 282 -19.14 2.37 13.76
N LYS A 283 -18.96 2.77 15.03
CA LYS A 283 -18.52 4.14 15.36
C LYS A 283 -17.14 4.49 14.78
N VAL A 284 -16.28 3.51 14.52
CA VAL A 284 -14.97 3.73 13.87
C VAL A 284 -15.09 4.11 12.39
N ASN A 285 -16.24 3.88 11.75
CA ASN A 285 -16.44 4.25 10.34
C ASN A 285 -16.29 5.76 10.08
N ARG A 286 -16.42 6.61 11.10
CA ARG A 286 -16.19 8.05 11.00
C ARG A 286 -14.78 8.40 10.51
N PHE A 287 -13.81 7.50 10.68
CA PHE A 287 -12.43 7.67 10.27
C PHE A 287 -12.15 7.24 8.82
N LYS A 288 -13.10 6.63 8.10
CA LYS A 288 -12.83 6.14 6.72
C LYS A 288 -12.29 7.23 5.78
N ASN A 289 -12.80 8.46 5.90
CA ASN A 289 -12.34 9.59 5.09
C ASN A 289 -10.90 10.02 5.43
N GLU A 290 -10.38 9.63 6.59
CA GLU A 290 -8.99 9.87 6.99
C GLU A 290 -8.01 8.82 6.41
N TYR A 291 -8.52 7.82 5.70
CA TYR A 291 -7.74 6.73 5.09
C TYR A 291 -8.14 6.44 3.63
N ASP A 292 -8.71 7.42 2.95
CA ASP A 292 -9.03 7.33 1.52
C ASP A 292 -7.93 7.95 0.64
N VAL A 293 -8.07 7.76 -0.67
CA VAL A 293 -7.10 8.25 -1.65
C VAL A 293 -7.00 9.78 -1.72
N ASN A 294 -8.10 10.50 -1.45
CA ASN A 294 -8.07 11.97 -1.44
C ASN A 294 -7.29 12.47 -0.24
N LYS A 295 -7.49 11.84 0.93
CA LYS A 295 -6.75 12.17 2.13
C LYS A 295 -5.26 11.92 1.93
N TRP A 296 -4.88 10.74 1.45
CA TRP A 296 -3.49 10.41 1.12
C TRP A 296 -2.87 11.43 0.18
N PHE A 297 -3.56 11.78 -0.91
CA PHE A 297 -3.07 12.77 -1.86
C PHE A 297 -2.90 14.15 -1.20
N SER A 298 -3.91 14.62 -0.47
CA SER A 298 -3.87 15.93 0.18
C SER A 298 -2.75 16.08 1.20
N ASN A 299 -2.33 14.98 1.85
CA ASN A 299 -1.28 15.02 2.87
C ASN A 299 0.09 15.41 2.29
N PHE A 300 0.35 15.17 1.01
CA PHE A 300 1.59 15.61 0.35
C PHE A 300 1.72 17.12 0.20
N PHE A 301 0.62 17.86 0.36
CA PHE A 301 0.56 19.31 0.15
C PHE A 301 0.19 20.07 1.42
N ARG A 302 0.12 19.38 2.57
CA ARG A 302 -0.09 20.07 3.84
C ARG A 302 1.23 20.70 4.27
N LEU A 303 1.18 22.00 4.54
CA LEU A 303 2.21 22.68 5.31
C LEU A 303 2.20 22.07 6.71
N GLU A 304 3.28 21.38 7.09
CA GLU A 304 3.53 21.12 8.51
C GLU A 304 3.79 22.47 9.16
N PHE A 305 2.78 23.04 9.83
CA PHE A 305 3.05 23.97 10.91
C PHE A 305 3.68 23.15 12.02
N THR A 306 5.00 23.02 11.96
CA THR A 306 5.81 22.64 13.11
C THR A 306 5.62 23.75 14.13
N LEU A 307 4.82 23.46 15.17
CA LEU A 307 4.67 24.29 16.36
C LEU A 307 5.90 24.15 17.26
#